data_AF-A0A074YPL6-F1
#
_entry.id   AF-A0A074YPL6-F1
#
_cell.length_a   1.000
_cell.length_b   1.000
_cell.length_c   1.000
_cell.angle_alpha   90.00
_cell.angle_beta   90.00
_cell.angle_gamma   90.00
#
_symmetry.space_group_name_H-M   'P 1'
#
loop_
_entity.id
_entity.type
_entity.pdbx_description
1 polymer ?
#
loop_
_entity_poly.entity_id
_entity_poly.type
_entity_poly.pdbx_seq_one_letter_code
_entity_poly.pdbx_strand_id
1 'polypeptide(L)' 'MSLWRYYQSLSPKTRLMVGGGAMAYACIGLFLSDTAEEKLGYTPTEEDKRKLREAMPKIRVVEE' A
#
# COMPACT_ATOMS: atom_id res chain seq x y z
N MET A 1 20.26 -12.85 -17.43
CA MET A 1 20.27 -13.25 -15.99
C MET A 1 18.98 -12.76 -15.36
N SER A 2 18.22 -13.63 -14.67
CA SER A 2 17.02 -13.20 -13.95
C SER A 2 17.41 -12.43 -12.68
N LEU A 3 16.70 -11.33 -12.38
CA LEU A 3 16.89 -10.54 -11.15
C LEU A 3 16.77 -11.41 -9.89
N TRP A 4 15.91 -12.43 -9.93
CA TRP A 4 15.75 -13.41 -8.86
C TRP A 4 17.03 -14.21 -8.62
N ARG A 5 17.67 -14.67 -9.69
CA ARG A 5 18.92 -15.45 -9.61
C ARG A 5 20.09 -14.58 -9.12
N TYR A 6 20.08 -13.29 -9.47
CA TYR A 6 21.05 -12.32 -8.93
C TYR A 6 20.86 -12.11 -7.42
N TYR A 7 19.63 -11.89 -6.96
CA TYR A 7 19.33 -11.73 -5.54
C TYR A 7 19.70 -12.97 -4.69
N GLN A 8 19.48 -14.17 -5.24
CA GLN A 8 19.89 -15.42 -4.61
C GLN A 8 21.41 -15.63 -4.58
N SER A 9 22.16 -15.02 -5.49
CA SER A 9 23.63 -15.12 -5.54
C SER A 9 24.34 -14.23 -4.49
N LEU A 10 23.61 -13.33 -3.83
CA LEU A 10 24.15 -12.45 -2.79
C LEU A 10 24.41 -13.22 -1.49
N SER A 11 25.37 -12.73 -0.70
CA SER A 11 25.62 -13.27 0.65
C SER A 11 24.37 -13.13 1.53
N PRO A 12 24.12 -14.07 2.47
CA PRO A 12 22.93 -14.02 3.33
C PRO A 12 22.74 -12.69 4.07
N LYS A 13 23.83 -12.07 4.54
CA LYS A 13 23.80 -10.77 5.23
C LYS A 13 23.38 -9.64 4.29
N THR A 14 23.95 -9.60 3.08
CA THR A 14 23.61 -8.60 2.07
C THR A 14 22.15 -8.75 1.62
N ARG A 15 21.69 -9.99 1.46
CA ARG A 15 20.31 -10.30 1.10
C ARG A 15 19.31 -9.77 2.12
N LEU A 16 19.60 -9.92 3.41
CA LEU A 16 18.81 -9.38 4.52
C LEU A 16 18.84 -7.85 4.55
N MET A 17 19.98 -7.22 4.33
CA MET A 17 20.07 -5.75 4.26
C MET A 17 19.26 -5.18 3.09
N VAL A 18 19.39 -5.77 1.90
CA VAL A 18 18.65 -5.31 0.71
C VAL A 18 17.15 -5.52 0.88
N GLY A 19 16.74 -6.71 1.33
CA GLY A 19 15.33 -7.01 1.59
C GLY A 19 14.75 -6.12 2.69
N GLY A 20 15.47 -5.97 3.80
CA GLY A 20 15.07 -5.12 4.92
C GLY A 20 15.02 -3.64 4.55
N GLY A 21 15.96 -3.15 3.75
CA GLY A 21 15.94 -1.78 3.23
C GLY A 21 14.75 -1.51 2.33
N ALA A 22 14.43 -2.45 1.43
CA ALA A 22 13.24 -2.34 0.58
C ALA A 22 11.94 -2.34 1.40
N MET A 23 11.85 -3.21 2.41
CA MET A 23 10.71 -3.24 3.33
C MET A 23 10.59 -1.95 4.14
N ALA A 24 11.69 -1.43 4.70
CA ALA A 24 11.68 -0.20 5.48
C ALA A 24 11.27 0.99 4.62
N TYR A 25 11.76 1.09 3.38
CA TYR A 25 11.36 2.11 2.43
C TYR A 25 9.86 2.02 2.11
N ALA A 26 9.34 0.82 1.87
CA ALA A 26 7.91 0.61 1.64
C ALA A 26 7.06 1.03 2.86
N CYS A 27 7.47 0.67 4.08
CA CYS A 27 6.79 1.10 5.30
C CYS A 27 6.78 2.62 5.46
N ILE A 28 7.89 3.29 5.16
CA ILE A 28 7.98 4.76 5.18
C ILE A 28 7.03 5.36 4.14
N GLY A 29 6.99 4.79 2.92
CA GLY A 29 6.07 5.23 1.86
C GLY A 29 4.61 5.10 2.26
N LEU A 30 4.23 3.98 2.88
CA LEU A 30 2.87 3.78 3.40
C LEU A 30 2.55 4.74 4.55
N PHE A 31 3.48 4.94 5.47
CA PHE A 31 3.28 5.86 6.60
C PHE A 31 3.14 7.32 6.15
N LEU A 32 3.88 7.71 5.13
CA LEU A 32 3.81 9.06 4.56
C LEU A 32 2.68 9.22 3.54
N SER A 33 1.97 8.14 3.17
CA SER A 33 0.91 8.18 2.16
C SER A 33 -0.19 9.17 2.55
N ASP A 34 -0.67 9.11 3.79
CA ASP A 34 -1.74 10.00 4.27
C ASP A 34 -1.34 11.48 4.19
N THR A 35 -0.08 11.80 4.54
CA THR A 35 0.45 13.18 4.44
C THR A 35 0.67 13.60 2.99
N ALA A 36 1.07 12.67 2.13
CA ALA A 36 1.21 12.93 0.71
C ALA A 36 -0.16 13.15 0.05
N GLU A 37 -1.17 12.35 0.41
CA GLU A 37 -2.54 12.50 -0.07
C GLU A 37 -3.13 13.86 0.31
N GLU A 38 -2.91 14.33 1.54
CA GLU A 38 -3.33 15.65 1.99
C GLU A 38 -2.64 16.78 1.21
N LYS A 39 -1.32 16.69 1.01
CA LYS A 39 -0.54 17.72 0.30
C LYS A 39 -0.74 17.73 -1.22
N LEU A 40 -1.03 16.57 -1.80
CA LEU A 40 -1.31 16.42 -3.23
C LEU A 40 -2.78 16.69 -3.56
N GLY A 41 -3.63 16.95 -2.55
CA GLY A 41 -5.05 17.27 -2.73
C GLY A 41 -5.91 16.06 -3.13
N TYR A 42 -5.44 14.85 -2.82
CA TYR A 42 -6.21 13.61 -3.00
C TYR A 42 -7.13 13.32 -1.80
N THR A 43 -7.28 14.27 -0.89
CA THR A 43 -8.24 14.19 0.22
C THR A 43 -9.67 14.11 -0.34
N PRO A 44 -10.45 13.07 -0.03
CA PRO A 44 -11.79 12.91 -0.57
C PRO A 44 -12.71 14.07 -0.19
N THR A 45 -13.34 14.71 -1.18
CA THR A 45 -14.29 15.79 -0.92
C THR A 45 -15.58 15.25 -0.29
N GLU A 46 -16.38 16.11 0.33
CA GLU A 46 -17.69 15.70 0.87
C GLU A 46 -18.64 15.16 -0.20
N GLU A 47 -18.49 15.59 -1.46
CA GLU A 47 -19.24 15.07 -2.59
C GLU A 47 -18.83 13.64 -2.95
N ASP A 48 -17.52 13.33 -2.91
CA ASP A 48 -17.01 11.98 -3.18
C ASP A 48 -17.49 10.99 -2.11
N LYS A 49 -17.50 11.41 -0.85
CA LYS A 49 -18.06 10.61 0.25
C LYS A 49 -19.55 10.34 0.05
N ARG A 50 -20.31 11.30 -0.48
CA ARG A 50 -21.75 11.13 -0.77
C ARG A 50 -21.96 10.13 -1.90
N LYS A 51 -21.25 10.28 -3.02
CA LYS A 51 -21.31 9.34 -4.16
C LYS A 51 -20.93 7.93 -3.74
N LEU A 52 -19.90 7.78 -2.90
CA LEU A 52 -19.48 6.49 -2.39
C LEU A 52 -20.60 5.84 -1.54
N ARG A 53 -21.23 6.60 -0.64
CA ARG A 53 -22.36 6.10 0.17
C ARG A 53 -23.57 5.68 -0.66
N GLU A 54 -23.85 6.41 -1.74
CA GLU A 54 -24.93 6.09 -2.67
C GLU A 54 -24.62 4.85 -3.53
N ALA A 55 -23.34 4.65 -3.89
CA ALA A 55 -22.88 3.50 -4.66
C ALA A 55 -22.65 2.23 -3.82
N MET A 56 -22.58 2.34 -2.49
CA MET A 56 -22.34 1.19 -1.63
C MET A 56 -23.53 0.22 -1.64
N PRO A 57 -23.32 -1.07 -1.97
CA PRO A 57 -24.38 -2.06 -1.93
C PRO A 57 -24.82 -2.32 -0.49
N LYS A 58 -26.15 -2.40 -0.27
CA LYS A 58 -26.72 -2.75 1.03
C LYS A 58 -26.64 -4.26 1.22
N ILE A 59 -25.68 -4.72 2.03
CA ILE A 59 -25.57 -6.13 2.41
C ILE A 59 -26.71 -6.44 3.39
N ARG A 60 -27.57 -7.40 3.04
CA ARG A 60 -28.52 -8.01 3.96
C ARG A 60 -28.00 -9.41 4.27
N VAL A 61 -27.78 -9.69 5.55
CA VAL A 61 -27.49 -11.04 6.03
C VAL A 61 -28.82 -11.81 6.01
N VAL A 62 -28.85 -12.92 5.29
CA VAL A 62 -29.97 -13.88 5.34
C VAL A 62 -29.54 -14.97 6.31
N GLU A 63 -30.28 -15.13 7.40
CA GLU A 63 -30.11 -16.27 8.31
C GLU A 63 -30.76 -17.49 7.65
N GLU A 64 -30.03 -18.62 7.62
CA GLU A 64 -30.47 -19.90 7.04
C GLU A 64 -31.62 -20.55 7.82
#